data_AF-A0A1B7WZ07-F1
#
_entry.id   AF-A0A1B7WZ07-F1
#
_cell.length_a   1.000
_cell.length_b   1.000
_cell.length_c   1.000
_cell.angle_alpha   90.00
_cell.angle_beta   90.00
_cell.angle_gamma   90.00
#
_symmetry.space_group_name_H-M   'P 1'
#
loop_
_entity.id
_entity.type
_entity.pdbx_description
1 polymer ?
#
loop_
_entity_poly.entity_id
_entity_poly.type
_entity_poly.pdbx_seq_one_letter_code
_entity_poly.pdbx_strand_id
1 'polypeptide(L)' 'MNAFDFESLTLEEVETIENLVGESIDNAFGNGKPKGKALKSFIWVVMKRDNPKFTIEEASKFTLSQAVALVQGDEAKKE' A
#
# COMPACT_ATOMS: atom_id res chain seq x y z
N MET A 1 0.23 -1.96 -16.29
CA MET A 1 0.63 -1.20 -15.08
C MET A 1 1.56 -2.11 -14.31
N ASN A 2 2.80 -1.67 -14.09
CA ASN A 2 3.82 -2.51 -13.46
C ASN A 2 3.48 -2.77 -11.99
N ALA A 3 3.96 -3.88 -11.45
CA ALA A 3 3.95 -4.16 -10.03
C ALA A 3 4.37 -2.92 -9.22
N PHE A 4 3.64 -2.63 -8.14
CA PHE A 4 3.96 -1.45 -7.35
C PHE A 4 5.28 -1.69 -6.63
N ASP A 5 6.25 -0.88 -7.01
CA ASP A 5 7.62 -0.95 -6.55
C ASP A 5 7.75 -0.26 -5.19
N PHE A 6 7.88 -1.05 -4.12
CA PHE A 6 8.18 -0.54 -2.79
C PHE A 6 9.50 0.23 -2.75
N GLU A 7 10.45 -0.07 -3.65
CA GLU A 7 11.72 0.65 -3.75
C GLU A 7 11.54 2.05 -4.36
N SER A 8 10.40 2.30 -5.02
CA SER A 8 10.04 3.63 -5.53
C SER A 8 9.45 4.56 -4.48
N LEU A 9 9.26 4.10 -3.25
CA LEU A 9 8.81 4.96 -2.14
C LEU A 9 9.93 5.92 -1.74
N THR A 10 9.59 7.19 -1.62
CA THR A 10 10.48 8.16 -0.98
C THR A 10 10.56 7.89 0.52
N LEU A 11 11.60 8.38 1.19
CA LEU A 11 11.77 8.20 2.63
C LEU A 11 10.60 8.78 3.43
N GLU A 12 10.04 9.92 2.99
CA GLU A 12 8.86 10.53 3.61
C GLU A 12 7.63 9.61 3.53
N GLU A 13 7.45 8.93 2.39
CA GLU A 13 6.34 8.02 2.18
C GLU A 13 6.48 6.74 3.00
N VAL A 14 7.69 6.20 3.10
CA VAL A 14 8.01 5.07 3.99
C VAL A 14 7.70 5.48 5.44
N GLU A 15 8.25 6.59 5.91
CA GLU A 15 8.02 7.10 7.26
C GLU A 15 6.52 7.32 7.54
N THR A 16 5.79 7.87 6.56
CA THR A 16 4.34 8.09 6.68
C THR A 16 3.59 6.77 6.85
N ILE A 17 3.93 5.75 6.07
CA ILE A 17 3.31 4.41 6.20
C ILE A 17 3.63 3.83 7.58
N GLU A 18 4.89 3.87 8.01
CA GLU A 18 5.32 3.33 9.30
C GLU A 18 4.64 4.03 10.47
N ASN A 19 4.54 5.36 10.44
CA ASN A 19 3.83 6.15 11.45
C ASN A 19 2.35 5.79 11.51
N LEU A 20 1.70 5.59 10.36
CA LEU A 20 0.29 5.20 10.32
C LEU A 20 0.09 3.77 10.84
N VAL A 21 0.94 2.83 10.46
CA VAL A 21 0.80 1.43 10.83
C VAL A 21 1.23 1.19 12.29
N GLY A 22 2.25 1.89 12.76
CA GLY A 22 2.85 1.77 14.10
C GLY A 22 3.94 0.72 14.19
N GLU A 23 4.48 0.26 13.06
CA GLU A 23 5.58 -0.69 12.94
C GLU A 23 6.33 -0.46 11.63
N SER A 24 7.51 -1.07 11.47
CA SER A 24 8.29 -0.94 10.24
C SER A 24 7.57 -1.52 9.03
N ILE A 25 7.88 -0.99 7.83
CA ILE A 25 7.25 -1.43 6.59
C ILE A 25 7.47 -2.94 6.34
N ASP A 26 8.66 -3.45 6.65
CA ASP A 26 9.00 -4.87 6.52
C ASP A 26 8.10 -5.76 7.38
N ASN A 27 7.86 -5.36 8.64
CA ASN A 27 7.02 -6.13 9.54
C ASN A 27 5.53 -6.00 9.16
N ALA A 28 5.09 -4.81 8.74
CA ALA A 28 3.73 -4.52 8.31
C ALA A 28 3.28 -5.33 7.09
N PHE A 29 4.20 -5.59 6.15
CA PHE A 29 3.94 -6.37 4.93
C PHE A 29 4.34 -7.85 5.03
N GLY A 30 4.90 -8.26 6.17
CA GLY A 30 5.33 -9.61 6.47
C GLY A 30 4.24 -10.69 6.34
N ASN A 31 4.67 -11.94 6.19
CA ASN A 31 3.76 -13.08 6.06
C ASN A 31 3.01 -13.37 7.37
N GLY A 32 1.75 -13.77 7.26
CA GLY A 32 0.90 -14.11 8.42
C GLY A 32 0.44 -12.91 9.26
N LYS A 33 0.73 -11.68 8.83
CA LYS A 33 0.32 -10.45 9.52
C LYS A 33 -1.00 -9.90 9.00
N PRO A 34 -1.82 -9.21 9.82
CA PRO A 34 -2.99 -8.49 9.35
C PRO A 34 -2.61 -7.33 8.41
N LYS A 35 -2.75 -7.54 7.10
CA LYS A 35 -2.28 -6.57 6.08
C LYS A 35 -3.19 -5.37 5.86
N GLY A 36 -4.42 -5.37 6.40
CA GLY A 36 -5.42 -4.34 6.07
C GLY A 36 -4.98 -2.91 6.38
N LYS A 37 -4.31 -2.69 7.53
CA LYS A 37 -3.80 -1.37 7.92
C LYS A 37 -2.64 -0.93 7.00
N ALA A 38 -1.69 -1.84 6.76
CA ALA A 38 -0.55 -1.61 5.87
C ALA A 38 -0.99 -1.28 4.44
N LEU A 39 -1.87 -2.10 3.87
CA LEU A 39 -2.45 -1.92 2.54
C LEU A 39 -3.19 -0.58 2.40
N LYS A 40 -4.02 -0.24 3.39
CA LYS A 40 -4.76 1.04 3.38
C LYS A 40 -3.81 2.24 3.41
N SER A 41 -2.80 2.22 4.31
CA SER A 41 -1.81 3.30 4.42
C SER A 41 -1.02 3.44 3.12
N PHE A 42 -0.59 2.32 2.53
CA PHE A 42 0.13 2.31 1.27
C PHE A 42 -0.69 2.88 0.12
N ILE A 43 -1.93 2.40 -0.07
CA ILE A 43 -2.84 2.92 -1.11
C ILE A 43 -3.02 4.42 -0.94
N TRP A 44 -3.25 4.89 0.28
CA TRP A 44 -3.44 6.31 0.54
C TRP A 44 -2.24 7.15 0.12
N VAL A 45 -1.03 6.75 0.53
CA VAL A 45 0.21 7.46 0.20
C VAL A 45 0.45 7.48 -1.30
N VAL A 46 0.32 6.33 -1.97
CA VAL A 46 0.54 6.21 -3.41
C VAL A 46 -0.46 7.03 -4.22
N MET A 47 -1.75 6.92 -3.90
CA MET A 47 -2.80 7.64 -4.63
C MET A 47 -2.69 9.16 -4.45
N LYS A 48 -2.09 9.61 -3.34
CA LYS A 48 -1.80 11.04 -3.12
C LYS A 48 -0.75 11.62 -4.06
N ARG A 49 0.10 10.80 -4.70
CA ARG A 49 1.05 11.25 -5.72
C ARG A 49 0.33 11.89 -6.91
N ASP A 50 -0.74 11.25 -7.37
CA ASP A 50 -1.53 11.69 -8.52
C ASP A 50 -2.71 12.57 -8.12
N ASN A 51 -3.28 12.33 -6.93
CA ASN A 51 -4.40 13.10 -6.40
C ASN A 51 -4.13 13.54 -4.95
N PRO A 52 -3.55 14.74 -4.75
CA PRO A 52 -3.23 15.25 -3.41
C PRO A 52 -4.41 15.35 -2.44
N LYS A 53 -5.65 15.33 -2.95
CA LYS A 53 -6.90 15.37 -2.15
C LYS A 53 -7.41 14.00 -1.75
N PHE A 54 -6.79 12.92 -2.22
CA PHE A 54 -7.19 11.55 -1.90
C PHE A 54 -7.13 11.32 -0.39
N THR A 55 -8.21 10.82 0.20
CA THR A 55 -8.34 10.66 1.65
C THR A 55 -8.12 9.22 2.09
N ILE A 56 -7.80 9.03 3.37
CA ILE A 56 -7.60 7.69 3.93
C ILE A 56 -8.92 6.91 4.02
N GLU A 57 -10.05 7.60 4.11
CA GLU A 57 -11.40 7.05 4.03
C GLU A 57 -11.75 6.59 2.61
N GLU A 58 -11.14 7.17 1.58
CA GLU A 58 -11.26 6.65 0.22
C GLU A 58 -10.43 5.38 0.05
N ALA A 59 -9.25 5.32 0.64
CA ALA A 59 -8.42 4.11 0.67
C ALA A 59 -9.13 2.92 1.38
N SER A 60 -9.95 3.17 2.40
CA SER A 60 -10.67 2.10 3.12
C SER A 60 -11.79 1.45 2.32
N LYS A 61 -12.20 2.05 1.19
CA LYS A 61 -13.22 1.50 0.29
C LYS A 61 -12.67 0.43 -0.65
N PHE A 62 -11.35 0.28 -0.74
CA PHE A 62 -10.72 -0.77 -1.52
C PHE A 62 -10.96 -2.13 -0.86
N THR A 63 -11.41 -3.10 -1.66
CA THR A 63 -11.47 -4.48 -1.21
C THR A 63 -10.05 -5.03 -1.02
N LEU A 64 -9.91 -6.07 -0.19
CA LEU A 64 -8.62 -6.73 0.01
C LEU A 64 -8.02 -7.22 -1.31
N SER A 65 -8.84 -7.76 -2.22
CA SER A 65 -8.39 -8.23 -3.53
C SER A 65 -7.83 -7.08 -4.39
N GLN A 66 -8.52 -5.95 -4.47
CA GLN A 66 -8.03 -4.76 -5.18
C GLN A 66 -6.73 -4.24 -4.57
N ALA A 67 -6.65 -4.20 -3.23
CA ALA A 67 -5.47 -3.72 -2.53
C ALA A 67 -4.25 -4.61 -2.76
N VAL A 68 -4.43 -5.93 -2.73
CA VAL A 68 -3.38 -6.90 -3.02
C VAL A 68 -2.95 -6.82 -4.48
N ALA A 69 -3.89 -6.70 -5.42
CA ALA A 69 -3.58 -6.54 -6.84
C ALA A 69 -2.78 -5.27 -7.14
N LEU A 70 -3.08 -4.17 -6.43
CA LEU A 70 -2.26 -2.96 -6.50
C LEU A 70 -0.84 -3.25 -6.01
N VAL A 71 -0.68 -3.83 -4.82
CA VAL A 71 0.65 -4.05 -4.23
C VAL A 71 1.49 -5.07 -4.97
N GLN A 72 0.90 -6.18 -5.42
CA GLN A 72 1.64 -7.26 -6.09
C GLN A 72 1.88 -7.00 -7.58
N GLY A 73 1.16 -6.06 -8.18
CA GLY A 73 1.06 -5.99 -9.63
C GLY A 73 0.31 -7.17 -10.24
N ASP A 74 -0.02 -7.07 -11.51
CA ASP A 74 -0.59 -8.16 -12.32
C ASP A 74 0.42 -9.32 -12.55
N GLU A 75 1.00 -9.91 -11.50
CA GLU A 75 1.63 -11.23 -11.57
C GLU A 75 0.63 -12.38 -11.34
N ALA A 76 -0.66 -12.08 -11.11
CA ALA A 76 -1.72 -13.08 -11.00
C ALA A 76 -2.26 -13.60 -12.36
N LYS A 77 -1.51 -13.43 -13.46
CA LYS A 77 -1.77 -14.09 -14.75
C LYS A 77 -0.47 -14.55 -15.44
N LYS A 78 0.18 -15.56 -14.89
CA LYS A 78 0.87 -16.57 -15.71
C LYS A 78 0.53 -17.97 -15.17
N GLU A 79 -0.37 -18.60 -15.91
CA GLU A 79 -0.74 -20.03 -16.00
C GLU A 79 -1.25 -20.76 -14.75
#